data_AF-A0A7S3LYH4-F1
#
_entry.id   AF-A0A7S3LYH4-F1
#
_cell.length_a   1.000
_cell.length_b   1.000
_cell.length_c   1.000
_cell.angle_alpha   90.00
_cell.angle_beta   90.00
_cell.angle_gamma   90.00
#
_symmetry.space_group_name_H-M   'P 1'
#
loop_
_entity.id
_entity.type
_entity.pdbx_description
1 polymer ?
#
loop_
_entity_poly.entity_id
_entity_poly.type
_entity_poly.pdbx_seq_one_letter_code
_entity_poly.pdbx_strand_id
1 'polypeptide(L)'
;NENERITETYQRDKSDLETKIEGYKGEIKDATNGLEALSKEITEMTTEMKHKGEDREAENRDFQSVLKDQREMQTLLQKALAVLKRVYLAKEGLNVQLVRVNSFVQVRNARSVQPPPAPEGFSTYGASRAKGGVLGMIEQIINDAKTLETESLRDEQSSQEDYENFVKDTNASIKAKQQQMVNQGAVKSNAEQALISSEEDDRAKAAELETLASTASAINMDCDFLVRNFDARMEARDQEVEGLQEAKAVLSGDRK
;
A
#
# COMPACT_ATOMS: atom_id res chain seq x y z
N ASN A 1 -29.16 40.62 -35.13
CA ASN A 1 -27.93 41.39 -35.40
C ASN A 1 -26.73 40.45 -35.29
N GLU A 2 -25.66 40.60 -36.07
CA GLU A 2 -24.48 39.71 -36.00
C GLU A 2 -23.79 39.78 -34.62
N ASN A 3 -23.78 40.96 -33.99
CA ASN A 3 -23.23 41.18 -32.66
C ASN A 3 -23.99 40.36 -31.58
N GLU A 4 -25.33 40.37 -31.61
CA GLU A 4 -26.16 39.57 -30.70
C GLU A 4 -25.87 38.08 -30.83
N ARG A 5 -25.72 37.58 -32.07
CA ARG A 5 -25.43 36.16 -32.34
C ARG A 5 -24.07 35.74 -31.79
N ILE A 6 -23.05 36.59 -31.92
CA ILE A 6 -21.71 36.33 -31.37
C ILE A 6 -21.76 36.37 -29.84
N THR A 7 -22.47 37.33 -29.25
CA THR A 7 -22.66 37.44 -27.80
C THR A 7 -23.28 36.18 -27.22
N GLU A 8 -24.38 35.69 -27.81
CA GLU A 8 -25.04 34.46 -27.37
C GLU A 8 -24.10 33.25 -27.47
N THR A 9 -23.30 33.17 -28.54
CA THR A 9 -22.36 32.06 -28.73
C THR A 9 -21.29 32.08 -27.63
N TYR A 10 -20.68 33.23 -27.37
CA TYR A 10 -19.65 33.35 -26.33
C TYR A 10 -20.20 33.13 -24.93
N GLN A 11 -21.45 33.51 -24.66
CA GLN A 11 -22.11 33.18 -23.39
C GLN A 11 -22.30 31.67 -23.21
N ARG A 12 -22.69 30.96 -24.27
CA ARG A 12 -22.78 29.49 -24.25
C ARG A 12 -21.42 28.84 -24.04
N ASP A 13 -20.42 29.25 -24.82
CA ASP A 13 -19.05 28.75 -24.69
C ASP A 13 -18.51 28.95 -23.27
N LYS A 14 -18.77 30.12 -22.68
CA LYS A 14 -18.40 30.43 -21.30
C LYS A 14 -19.09 29.50 -20.30
N SER A 15 -20.41 29.31 -20.41
CA SER A 15 -21.16 28.39 -19.54
C SER A 15 -20.64 26.95 -19.65
N ASP A 16 -20.26 26.51 -20.84
CA ASP A 16 -19.69 25.18 -21.07
C ASP A 16 -18.30 25.06 -20.42
N LEU A 17 -17.47 26.11 -20.50
CA LEU A 17 -16.17 26.19 -19.84
C LEU A 17 -16.29 26.18 -18.31
N GLU A 18 -17.21 26.96 -17.73
CA GLU A 18 -17.48 26.96 -16.29
C GLU A 18 -17.87 25.55 -15.80
N THR A 19 -18.71 24.85 -16.57
CA THR A 19 -19.10 23.45 -16.26
C THR A 19 -17.90 22.51 -16.29
N LYS A 20 -17.01 22.63 -17.30
CA LYS A 20 -15.78 21.83 -17.40
C LYS A 20 -14.83 22.12 -16.24
N ILE A 21 -14.64 23.39 -15.87
CA ILE A 21 -13.80 23.82 -14.75
C ILE A 21 -14.26 23.14 -13.46
N GLU A 22 -15.56 23.16 -13.16
CA GLU A 22 -16.09 22.49 -11.97
C GLU A 22 -15.92 20.95 -12.04
N GLY A 23 -16.08 20.37 -13.24
CA GLY A 23 -15.76 18.96 -13.48
C GLY A 23 -14.32 18.61 -13.15
N TYR A 24 -13.34 19.36 -13.68
CA TYR A 24 -11.92 19.13 -13.44
C TYR A 24 -11.54 19.35 -11.97
N LYS A 25 -12.11 20.34 -11.29
CA LYS A 25 -11.92 20.52 -9.84
C LYS A 25 -12.41 19.30 -9.06
N GLY A 26 -13.54 18.72 -9.46
CA GLY A 26 -14.05 17.46 -8.91
C GLY A 26 -13.08 16.30 -9.11
N GLU A 27 -12.63 16.08 -10.35
CA GLU A 27 -11.67 15.02 -10.68
C GLU A 27 -10.34 15.16 -9.91
N ILE A 28 -9.82 16.38 -9.78
CA ILE A 28 -8.59 16.66 -9.01
C ILE A 28 -8.78 16.32 -7.54
N LYS A 29 -9.94 16.68 -6.97
CA LYS A 29 -10.27 16.38 -5.57
C LYS A 29 -10.35 14.86 -5.35
N ASP A 30 -11.06 14.16 -6.21
CA ASP A 30 -11.22 12.70 -6.10
C ASP A 30 -9.88 11.98 -6.30
N ALA A 31 -9.06 12.43 -7.26
CA ALA A 31 -7.72 11.92 -7.46
C ALA A 31 -6.81 12.16 -6.25
N THR A 32 -6.91 13.33 -5.62
CA THR A 32 -6.15 13.66 -4.40
C THR A 32 -6.55 12.76 -3.24
N ASN A 33 -7.85 12.60 -2.99
CA ASN A 33 -8.35 11.74 -1.91
C ASN A 33 -7.91 10.27 -2.11
N GLY A 34 -7.96 9.77 -3.35
CA GLY A 34 -7.52 8.41 -3.64
C GLY A 34 -6.01 8.22 -3.50
N LEU A 35 -5.19 9.22 -3.86
CA LEU A 35 -3.74 9.19 -3.61
C LEU A 35 -3.42 9.14 -2.11
N GLU A 36 -4.13 9.91 -1.29
CA GLU A 36 -3.97 9.88 0.16
C GLU A 36 -4.36 8.51 0.74
N ALA A 37 -5.48 7.94 0.29
CA ALA A 37 -5.92 6.61 0.71
C ALA A 37 -4.91 5.53 0.33
N LEU A 38 -4.43 5.51 -0.92
CA LEU A 38 -3.42 4.54 -1.37
C LEU A 38 -2.11 4.67 -0.61
N SER A 39 -1.67 5.91 -0.34
CA SER A 39 -0.48 6.17 0.48
C SER A 39 -0.63 5.58 1.88
N LYS A 40 -1.79 5.83 2.52
CA LYS A 40 -2.09 5.28 3.85
C LYS A 40 -2.09 3.75 3.84
N GLU A 41 -2.77 3.12 2.89
CA GLU A 41 -2.79 1.65 2.77
C GLU A 41 -1.39 1.05 2.58
N ILE A 42 -0.51 1.69 1.79
CA ILE A 42 0.88 1.25 1.65
C ILE A 42 1.63 1.36 2.98
N THR A 43 1.46 2.46 3.72
CA THR A 43 2.11 2.62 5.03
C THR A 43 1.63 1.61 6.06
N GLU A 44 0.34 1.26 6.06
CA GLU A 44 -0.24 0.25 6.95
C GLU A 44 0.31 -1.13 6.62
N MET A 45 0.30 -1.54 5.34
CA MET A 45 0.87 -2.82 4.91
C MET A 45 2.37 -2.93 5.21
N THR A 46 3.12 -1.83 5.05
CA THR A 46 4.56 -1.82 5.35
C THR A 46 4.81 -1.99 6.85
N THR A 47 3.99 -1.33 7.68
CA THR A 47 4.04 -1.47 9.14
C THR A 47 3.69 -2.89 9.58
N GLU A 48 2.62 -3.46 9.02
CA GLU A 48 2.22 -4.85 9.31
C GLU A 48 3.32 -5.85 8.93
N MET A 49 3.93 -5.67 7.76
CA MET A 49 5.03 -6.51 7.31
C MET A 49 6.24 -6.43 8.24
N LYS A 50 6.54 -5.25 8.77
CA LYS A 50 7.60 -5.08 9.77
C LYS A 50 7.29 -5.83 11.06
N HIS A 51 6.08 -5.66 11.61
CA HIS A 51 5.68 -6.34 12.84
C HIS A 51 5.68 -7.85 12.69
N LYS A 52 5.12 -8.38 11.60
CA LYS A 52 5.18 -9.82 11.33
C LYS A 52 6.60 -10.34 11.18
N GLY A 53 7.53 -9.53 10.65
CA GLY A 53 8.95 -9.88 10.60
C GLY A 53 9.60 -9.95 11.99
N GLU A 54 9.29 -8.99 12.87
CA GLU A 54 9.74 -8.96 14.27
C GLU A 54 9.19 -10.17 15.06
N ASP A 55 7.91 -10.49 14.88
CA ASP A 55 7.27 -11.67 15.49
C ASP A 55 7.94 -12.96 15.00
N ARG A 56 8.21 -13.06 13.69
CA ARG A 56 8.91 -14.23 13.11
C ARG A 56 10.30 -14.43 13.69
N GLU A 57 11.04 -13.34 13.90
CA GLU A 57 12.37 -13.39 14.50
C GLU A 57 12.30 -13.90 15.95
N ALA A 58 11.31 -13.43 16.72
CA ALA A 58 11.08 -13.88 18.09
C ALA A 58 10.68 -15.36 18.15
N GLU A 59 9.73 -15.78 17.31
CA GLU A 59 9.27 -17.17 17.21
C GLU A 59 10.41 -18.12 16.82
N ASN A 60 11.23 -17.76 15.82
CA ASN A 60 12.40 -18.54 15.42
C ASN A 60 13.38 -18.73 16.59
N ARG A 61 13.61 -17.65 17.36
CA ARG A 61 14.56 -17.67 18.46
C ARG A 61 14.10 -18.62 19.55
N ASP A 62 12.81 -18.58 19.88
CA ASP A 62 12.21 -19.46 20.88
C ASP A 62 12.20 -20.91 20.39
N PHE A 63 11.88 -21.14 19.11
CA PHE A 63 11.98 -22.45 18.46
C PHE A 63 13.39 -23.05 18.55
N GLN A 64 14.44 -22.26 18.27
CA GLN A 64 15.83 -22.71 18.39
C GLN A 64 16.19 -23.10 19.83
N SER A 65 15.70 -22.38 20.83
CA SER A 65 15.88 -22.73 22.23
C SER A 65 15.19 -24.06 22.56
N VAL A 66 13.93 -24.23 22.16
CA VAL A 66 13.16 -25.46 22.39
C VAL A 66 13.85 -26.66 21.72
N LEU A 67 14.27 -26.54 20.46
CA LEU A 67 14.99 -27.61 19.77
C LEU A 67 16.27 -28.01 20.49
N LYS A 68 17.05 -27.02 20.95
CA LYS A 68 18.28 -27.28 21.69
C LYS A 68 17.98 -28.05 22.98
N ASP A 69 17.03 -27.57 23.78
CA ASP A 69 16.65 -28.19 25.05
C ASP A 69 16.13 -29.63 24.84
N GLN A 70 15.32 -29.86 23.80
CA GLN A 70 14.82 -31.20 23.48
C GLN A 70 15.94 -32.16 23.09
N ARG A 71 16.91 -31.71 22.27
CA ARG A 71 18.07 -32.53 21.89
C ARG A 71 18.98 -32.85 23.08
N GLU A 72 19.18 -31.88 23.96
CA GLU A 72 19.94 -32.07 25.20
C GLU A 72 19.22 -33.05 26.14
N MET A 73 17.90 -32.91 26.31
CA MET A 73 17.06 -33.82 27.09
C MET A 73 17.08 -35.25 26.54
N GLN A 74 16.88 -35.42 25.23
CA GLN A 74 16.98 -36.74 24.59
C GLN A 74 18.35 -37.38 24.86
N THR A 75 19.44 -36.62 24.71
CA THR A 75 20.80 -37.11 24.95
C THR A 75 21.02 -37.51 26.41
N LEU A 76 20.55 -36.70 27.35
CA LEU A 76 20.68 -36.96 28.78
C LEU A 76 19.87 -38.20 29.19
N LEU A 77 18.62 -38.31 28.74
CA LEU A 77 17.75 -39.45 29.01
C LEU A 77 18.30 -40.74 28.39
N GLN A 78 18.86 -40.70 27.19
CA GLN A 78 19.53 -41.85 26.58
C GLN A 78 20.73 -42.33 27.41
N LYS A 79 21.55 -41.39 27.94
CA LYS A 79 22.66 -41.72 28.85
C LYS A 79 22.15 -42.34 30.16
N ALA A 80 21.11 -41.76 30.77
CA ALA A 80 20.51 -42.27 32.00
C ALA A 80 19.92 -43.68 31.80
N LEU A 81 19.19 -43.88 30.70
CA LEU A 81 18.66 -45.18 30.30
C LEU A 81 19.79 -46.23 30.18
N ALA A 82 20.91 -45.88 29.53
CA ALA A 82 22.04 -46.79 29.37
C ALA A 82 22.65 -47.21 30.72
N VAL A 83 22.78 -46.28 31.68
CA VAL A 83 23.27 -46.57 33.03
C VAL A 83 22.29 -47.46 33.79
N LEU A 84 21.00 -47.11 33.78
CA LEU A 84 19.97 -47.89 34.47
C LEU A 84 19.85 -49.30 33.91
N LYS A 85 19.88 -49.47 32.58
CA LYS A 85 19.92 -50.80 31.94
C LYS A 85 21.09 -51.63 32.44
N ARG A 86 22.30 -51.07 32.55
CA ARG A 86 23.46 -51.81 33.10
C ARG A 86 23.23 -52.26 34.54
N VAL A 87 22.68 -51.40 35.40
CA VAL A 87 22.46 -51.73 36.82
C VAL A 87 21.36 -52.78 36.99
N TYR A 88 20.22 -52.63 36.30
CA TYR A 88 19.09 -53.54 36.43
C TYR A 88 19.34 -54.90 35.76
N LEU A 89 19.97 -54.93 34.58
CA LEU A 89 20.28 -56.18 33.88
C LEU A 89 21.41 -56.97 34.55
N ALA A 90 22.41 -56.28 35.14
CA ALA A 90 23.45 -56.94 35.93
C ALA A 90 22.92 -57.57 37.22
N LYS A 91 21.85 -57.02 37.81
CA LYS A 91 21.23 -57.52 39.05
C LYS A 91 20.34 -58.75 38.83
N GLU A 92 19.77 -58.91 37.63
CA GLU A 92 18.94 -60.08 37.25
C GLU A 92 19.76 -61.29 36.78
N GLY A 93 21.11 -61.25 36.84
CA GLY A 93 21.95 -62.35 36.40
C GLY A 93 21.95 -62.60 34.89
N LEU A 94 21.28 -61.75 34.11
CA LEU A 94 21.38 -61.74 32.66
C LEU A 94 22.72 -61.10 32.29
N ASN A 95 23.68 -61.94 31.86
CA ASN A 95 24.86 -61.51 31.12
C ASN A 95 24.41 -60.85 29.80
N VAL A 96 24.03 -59.58 29.86
CA VAL A 96 23.79 -58.79 28.65
C VAL A 96 25.15 -58.41 28.11
N GLN A 97 25.65 -59.25 27.21
CA GLN A 97 26.74 -58.98 26.29
C GLN A 97 26.35 -57.79 25.40
N LEU A 98 26.41 -56.58 25.94
CA LEU A 98 26.22 -55.37 25.16
C LEU A 98 27.46 -55.12 24.30
N VAL A 99 27.21 -55.06 23.00
CA VAL A 99 28.13 -54.64 21.95
C VAL A 99 28.94 -53.43 22.43
N ARG A 100 30.26 -53.60 22.47
CA ARG A 100 31.21 -52.53 22.79
C ARG A 100 31.07 -51.43 21.74
N VAL A 101 30.49 -50.29 22.13
CA VAL A 101 30.80 -49.02 21.46
C VAL A 101 32.10 -48.53 22.08
N ASN A 102 33.13 -48.43 21.25
CA ASN A 102 34.52 -48.08 21.55
C ASN A 102 34.69 -47.04 22.68
N SER A 103 34.90 -47.52 23.91
CA SER A 103 35.62 -46.76 24.93
C SER A 103 36.96 -47.43 25.15
N PHE A 104 38.03 -46.76 24.73
CA PHE A 104 39.42 -47.12 25.01
C PHE A 104 39.64 -47.21 26.53
N VAL A 105 39.52 -48.41 27.08
CA VAL A 105 40.02 -48.72 28.43
C VAL A 105 41.14 -49.74 28.23
N GLN A 106 42.37 -49.28 28.44
CA GLN A 106 43.56 -50.11 28.42
C GLN A 106 43.44 -51.17 29.52
N VAL A 107 43.36 -52.44 29.12
CA VAL A 107 43.43 -53.57 30.04
C VAL A 107 44.90 -53.78 30.39
N ARG A 108 45.32 -53.25 31.54
CA ARG A 108 46.60 -53.60 32.16
C ARG A 108 46.31 -54.54 33.33
N ASN A 109 46.90 -55.74 33.27
CA ASN A 109 46.83 -56.80 34.28
C ASN A 109 46.86 -56.24 35.71
N ALA A 110 45.80 -56.49 36.48
CA ALA A 110 45.79 -56.35 37.92
C ALA A 110 45.09 -57.56 38.55
N ARG A 111 45.79 -58.11 39.54
CA ARG A 111 45.49 -59.30 40.33
C ARG A 111 44.08 -59.26 40.93
N SER A 112 43.55 -60.46 41.20
CA SER A 112 42.35 -60.74 41.99
C SER A 112 42.22 -59.86 43.23
N VAL A 113 41.32 -58.89 43.18
CA VAL A 113 40.80 -58.17 44.35
C VAL A 113 39.29 -58.43 44.37
N GLN A 114 38.81 -59.02 45.45
CA GLN A 114 37.38 -59.24 45.66
C GLN A 114 36.64 -57.89 45.65
N PRO A 115 35.44 -57.81 45.02
CA PRO A 115 34.65 -56.59 45.05
C PRO A 115 34.23 -56.28 46.49
N PRO A 116 34.28 -55.01 46.92
CA PRO A 116 33.83 -54.62 48.26
C PRO A 116 32.33 -54.92 48.43
N PRO A 117 31.90 -55.28 49.66
CA PRO A 117 30.50 -55.55 49.95
C PRO A 117 29.64 -54.30 49.69
N ALA A 118 28.46 -54.54 49.14
CA ALA A 118 27.50 -53.49 48.80
C ALA A 118 27.15 -52.67 50.06
N PRO A 119 27.02 -51.33 49.95
CA PRO A 119 26.65 -50.49 51.07
C PRO A 119 25.27 -50.90 51.61
N GLU A 120 25.21 -51.13 52.93
CA GLU A 120 23.99 -51.45 53.66
C GLU A 120 23.04 -50.24 53.61
N GLY A 121 21.90 -50.40 52.93
CA GLY A 121 20.91 -49.34 52.77
C GLY A 121 19.93 -49.56 51.61
N PHE A 122 20.28 -50.38 50.63
CA PHE A 122 19.34 -50.82 49.57
C PHE A 122 18.56 -52.06 50.03
N SER A 123 17.78 -51.92 51.10
CA SER A 123 16.82 -52.94 51.53
C SER A 123 15.68 -53.03 50.51
N THR A 124 15.57 -54.21 49.89
CA THR A 124 14.45 -54.73 49.09
C THR A 124 13.46 -53.71 48.52
N TYR A 125 13.84 -53.07 47.41
CA TYR A 125 12.84 -52.48 46.52
C TYR A 125 12.05 -53.64 45.91
N GLY A 126 10.83 -53.86 46.43
CA GLY A 126 9.93 -54.90 45.98
C GLY A 126 9.77 -54.84 44.47
N ALA A 127 9.97 -56.00 43.83
CA ALA A 127 9.76 -56.18 42.41
C ALA A 127 8.34 -55.75 42.04
N SER A 128 8.19 -54.52 41.55
CA SER A 128 6.99 -54.10 40.81
C SER A 128 7.00 -54.86 39.49
N ARG A 129 6.35 -56.02 39.54
CA ARG A 129 6.10 -56.97 38.46
C ARG A 129 5.06 -56.41 37.47
N ALA A 130 5.16 -55.13 37.12
CA ALA A 130 4.47 -54.54 36.00
C ALA A 130 5.48 -54.45 34.86
N LYS A 131 5.25 -55.21 33.79
CA LYS A 131 6.10 -55.23 32.60
C LYS A 131 6.22 -53.78 32.06
N GLY A 132 7.37 -53.14 32.29
CA GLY A 132 7.68 -51.79 31.80
C GLY A 132 7.82 -50.69 32.86
N GLY A 133 8.47 -50.93 34.00
CA GLY A 133 8.73 -49.91 35.05
C GLY A 133 9.54 -48.68 34.59
N VAL A 134 10.25 -48.00 35.49
CA VAL A 134 10.95 -46.71 35.22
C VAL A 134 11.77 -46.67 33.92
N LEU A 135 12.35 -47.80 33.49
CA LEU A 135 13.03 -47.91 32.18
C LEU A 135 12.10 -47.66 30.98
N GLY A 136 10.91 -48.26 30.96
CA GLY A 136 9.91 -48.05 29.90
C GLY A 136 9.37 -46.63 29.89
N MET A 137 9.20 -46.03 31.07
CA MET A 137 8.81 -44.61 31.19
C MET A 137 9.88 -43.67 30.61
N ILE A 138 11.17 -43.94 30.83
CA ILE A 138 12.26 -43.15 30.23
C ILE A 138 12.33 -43.36 28.71
N GLU A 139 12.12 -44.59 28.21
CA GLU A 139 12.04 -44.84 26.74
C GLU A 139 10.87 -44.11 26.11
N GLN A 140 9.70 -44.09 26.77
CA GLN A 140 8.54 -43.35 26.32
C GLN A 140 8.82 -41.85 26.27
N ILE A 141 9.39 -41.25 27.32
CA ILE A 141 9.74 -39.82 27.32
C ILE A 141 10.75 -39.47 26.21
N ILE A 142 11.73 -40.35 25.92
CA ILE A 142 12.66 -40.14 24.80
C ILE A 142 11.91 -40.14 23.46
N ASN A 143 10.96 -41.05 23.27
CA ASN A 143 10.16 -41.11 22.05
C ASN A 143 9.24 -39.89 21.94
N ASP A 144 8.59 -39.49 23.02
CA ASP A 144 7.75 -38.29 23.08
C ASP A 144 8.57 -37.03 22.74
N ALA A 145 9.80 -36.91 23.27
CA ALA A 145 10.69 -35.80 22.95
C ALA A 145 11.13 -35.77 21.47
N LYS A 146 11.29 -36.94 20.82
CA LYS A 146 11.57 -37.04 19.37
C LYS A 146 10.37 -36.66 18.51
N THR A 147 9.18 -37.11 18.93
CA THR A 147 7.92 -36.75 18.27
C THR A 147 7.73 -35.23 18.34
N LEU A 148 7.90 -34.63 19.53
CA LEU A 148 7.80 -33.20 19.73
C LEU A 148 8.84 -32.40 18.92
N GLU A 149 10.08 -32.89 18.80
CA GLU A 149 11.08 -32.27 17.92
C GLU A 149 10.62 -32.27 16.44
N THR A 150 10.06 -33.39 15.98
CA THR A 150 9.60 -33.54 14.59
C THR A 150 8.37 -32.67 14.31
N GLU A 151 7.43 -32.62 15.25
CA GLU A 151 6.25 -31.74 15.20
C GLU A 151 6.69 -30.27 15.18
N SER A 152 7.57 -29.87 16.11
CA SER A 152 8.09 -28.50 16.17
C SER A 152 8.79 -28.08 14.87
N LEU A 153 9.57 -28.98 14.25
CA LEU A 153 10.22 -28.73 12.96
C LEU A 153 9.22 -28.51 11.83
N ARG A 154 8.14 -29.30 11.83
CA ARG A 154 7.07 -29.18 10.84
C ARG A 154 6.28 -27.88 11.03
N ASP A 155 6.00 -27.51 12.27
CA ASP A 155 5.29 -26.28 12.61
C ASP A 155 6.12 -25.05 12.22
N GLU A 156 7.43 -25.04 12.54
CA GLU A 156 8.34 -23.97 12.08
C GLU A 156 8.39 -23.86 10.55
N GLN A 157 8.43 -25.00 9.84
CA GLN A 157 8.40 -24.98 8.38
C GLN A 157 7.10 -24.36 7.85
N SER A 158 5.95 -24.75 8.42
CA SER A 158 4.65 -24.19 8.04
C SER A 158 4.60 -22.68 8.31
N SER A 159 5.03 -22.24 9.49
CA SER A 159 5.08 -20.82 9.86
C SER A 159 6.00 -20.02 8.95
N GLN A 160 7.14 -20.59 8.53
CA GLN A 160 8.06 -19.96 7.59
C GLN A 160 7.43 -19.84 6.19
N GLU A 161 6.76 -20.88 5.70
CA GLU A 161 6.05 -20.87 4.41
C GLU A 161 4.91 -19.83 4.42
N ASP A 162 4.12 -19.77 5.50
CA ASP A 162 3.05 -18.78 5.66
C ASP A 162 3.58 -17.35 5.68
N TYR A 163 4.70 -17.11 6.37
CA TYR A 163 5.36 -15.81 6.38
C TYR A 163 5.91 -15.42 4.99
N GLU A 164 6.55 -16.35 4.28
CA GLU A 164 7.06 -16.10 2.92
C GLU A 164 5.93 -15.76 1.95
N ASN A 165 4.81 -16.48 2.03
CA ASN A 165 3.62 -16.19 1.23
C ASN A 165 3.04 -14.81 1.59
N PHE A 166 2.90 -14.52 2.89
CA PHE A 166 2.43 -13.22 3.36
C PHE A 166 3.32 -12.06 2.85
N VAL A 167 4.65 -12.18 2.95
CA VAL A 167 5.59 -11.16 2.47
C VAL A 167 5.49 -11.00 0.96
N LYS A 168 5.40 -12.10 0.22
CA LYS A 168 5.27 -12.07 -1.25
C LYS A 168 3.98 -11.37 -1.68
N ASP A 169 2.85 -11.74 -1.08
CA ASP A 169 1.53 -11.19 -1.43
C ASP A 169 1.42 -9.72 -1.02
N THR A 170 1.97 -9.35 0.15
CA THR A 170 2.02 -7.97 0.61
C THR A 170 2.87 -7.11 -0.31
N ASN A 171 4.06 -7.58 -0.72
CA ASN A 171 4.89 -6.86 -1.68
C ASN A 171 4.22 -6.71 -3.05
N ALA A 172 3.51 -7.75 -3.52
CA ALA A 172 2.74 -7.67 -4.75
C ALA A 172 1.60 -6.62 -4.65
N SER A 173 0.89 -6.59 -3.52
CA SER A 173 -0.15 -5.61 -3.21
C SER A 173 0.42 -4.18 -3.16
N ILE A 174 1.53 -3.97 -2.45
CA ILE A 174 2.23 -2.67 -2.38
C ILE A 174 2.61 -2.20 -3.79
N LYS A 175 3.20 -3.08 -4.61
CA LYS A 175 3.58 -2.74 -5.98
C LYS A 175 2.37 -2.37 -6.85
N ALA A 176 1.27 -3.11 -6.72
CA ALA A 176 0.03 -2.79 -7.43
C ALA A 176 -0.53 -1.42 -7.02
N LYS A 177 -0.54 -1.11 -5.71
CA LYS A 177 -0.98 0.19 -5.21
C LYS A 177 -0.04 1.33 -5.63
N GLN A 178 1.27 1.12 -5.66
CA GLN A 178 2.22 2.09 -6.19
C GLN A 178 1.95 2.39 -7.67
N GLN A 179 1.64 1.38 -8.48
CA GLN A 179 1.24 1.59 -9.87
C GLN A 179 -0.09 2.35 -9.98
N GLN A 180 -1.05 2.06 -9.10
CA GLN A 180 -2.31 2.82 -9.02
C GLN A 180 -2.05 4.28 -8.65
N MET A 181 -1.14 4.57 -7.71
CA MET A 181 -0.75 5.94 -7.38
C MET A 181 -0.14 6.67 -8.57
N VAL A 182 0.74 6.02 -9.35
CA VAL A 182 1.31 6.63 -10.57
C VAL A 182 0.21 6.97 -11.57
N ASN A 183 -0.71 6.03 -11.83
CA ASN A 183 -1.81 6.23 -12.76
C ASN A 183 -2.74 7.37 -12.29
N GLN A 184 -3.08 7.40 -11.00
CA GLN A 184 -3.94 8.42 -10.42
C GLN A 184 -3.26 9.79 -10.36
N GLY A 185 -1.95 9.82 -10.12
CA GLY A 185 -1.14 11.03 -10.24
C GLY A 185 -1.13 11.59 -11.67
N ALA A 186 -1.07 10.72 -12.68
CA ALA A 186 -1.18 11.14 -14.08
C ALA A 186 -2.58 11.71 -14.40
N VAL A 187 -3.65 11.07 -13.91
CA VAL A 187 -5.02 11.59 -14.04
C VAL A 187 -5.13 12.98 -13.42
N LYS A 188 -4.65 13.14 -12.18
CA LYS A 188 -4.63 14.43 -11.49
C LYS A 188 -3.88 15.49 -12.29
N SER A 189 -2.67 15.19 -12.76
CA SER A 189 -1.86 16.14 -13.51
C SER A 189 -2.51 16.56 -14.83
N ASN A 190 -3.15 15.63 -15.54
CA ASN A 190 -3.88 15.94 -16.78
C ASN A 190 -5.10 16.82 -16.49
N ALA A 191 -5.85 16.53 -15.43
CA ALA A 191 -6.99 17.36 -15.02
C ALA A 191 -6.54 18.76 -14.58
N GLU A 192 -5.41 18.90 -13.89
CA GLU A 192 -4.83 20.20 -13.52
C GLU A 192 -4.43 21.02 -14.75
N GLN A 193 -3.82 20.39 -15.76
CA GLN A 193 -3.49 21.08 -17.02
C GLN A 193 -4.76 21.52 -17.77
N ALA A 194 -5.77 20.66 -17.84
CA ALA A 194 -7.03 20.97 -18.49
C ALA A 194 -7.81 22.07 -17.76
N LEU A 195 -7.76 22.08 -16.42
CA LEU A 195 -8.32 23.14 -15.59
C LEU A 195 -7.68 24.49 -15.91
N ILE A 196 -6.35 24.57 -15.92
CA ILE A 196 -5.62 25.81 -16.20
C ILE A 196 -5.99 26.33 -17.60
N SER A 197 -5.95 25.47 -18.62
CA SER A 197 -6.33 25.85 -19.99
C SER A 197 -7.77 26.35 -20.06
N SER A 198 -8.71 25.68 -19.37
CA SER A 198 -10.13 26.08 -19.39
C SER A 198 -10.37 27.40 -18.65
N GLU A 199 -9.63 27.66 -17.56
CA GLU A 199 -9.68 28.93 -16.84
C GLU A 199 -9.07 30.10 -17.64
N GLU A 200 -8.09 29.83 -18.48
CA GLU A 200 -7.54 30.83 -19.42
C GLU A 200 -8.54 31.14 -20.54
N ASP A 201 -9.15 30.11 -21.13
CA ASP A 201 -10.18 30.26 -22.16
C ASP A 201 -11.42 31.00 -21.62
N ASP A 202 -11.87 30.69 -20.40
CA ASP A 202 -12.99 31.37 -19.74
C ASP A 202 -12.71 32.87 -19.56
N ARG A 203 -11.50 33.19 -19.09
CA ARG A 203 -11.05 34.59 -18.94
C ARG A 203 -10.98 35.32 -20.29
N ALA A 204 -10.48 34.65 -21.32
CA ALA A 204 -10.44 35.23 -22.67
C ALA A 204 -11.86 35.50 -23.20
N LYS A 205 -12.79 34.55 -23.05
CA LYS A 205 -14.19 34.71 -23.45
C LYS A 205 -14.91 35.80 -22.67
N ALA A 206 -14.64 35.92 -21.37
CA ALA A 206 -15.17 37.01 -20.56
C ALA A 206 -14.70 38.39 -21.06
N ALA A 207 -13.43 38.52 -21.43
CA ALA A 207 -12.89 39.77 -21.99
C ALA A 207 -13.45 40.10 -23.39
N GLU A 208 -13.66 39.09 -24.23
CA GLU A 208 -14.33 39.25 -25.52
C GLU A 208 -15.78 39.73 -25.36
N LEU A 209 -16.52 39.15 -24.40
CA LEU A 209 -17.89 39.57 -24.07
C LEU A 209 -17.95 41.02 -23.58
N GLU A 210 -17.01 41.45 -22.74
CA GLU A 210 -16.91 42.83 -22.28
C GLU A 210 -16.64 43.80 -23.45
N THR A 211 -15.73 43.43 -24.35
CA THR A 211 -15.42 44.21 -25.56
C THR A 211 -16.65 44.31 -26.47
N LEU A 212 -17.39 43.21 -26.62
CA LEU A 212 -18.59 43.15 -27.45
C LEU A 212 -19.72 44.01 -26.88
N ALA A 213 -19.89 44.02 -25.55
CA ALA A 213 -20.83 44.91 -24.86
C ALA A 213 -20.45 46.39 -25.01
N SER A 214 -19.16 46.71 -24.87
CA SER A 214 -18.60 48.05 -25.09
C SER A 214 -18.87 48.57 -26.51
N THR A 215 -18.56 47.76 -27.53
CA THR A 215 -18.78 48.12 -28.94
C THR A 215 -20.26 48.27 -29.26
N ALA A 216 -21.13 47.40 -28.73
CA ALA A 216 -22.58 47.55 -28.86
C ALA A 216 -23.07 48.88 -28.28
N SER A 217 -22.59 49.27 -27.10
CA SER A 217 -22.94 50.56 -26.49
C SER A 217 -22.47 51.74 -27.33
N ALA A 218 -21.23 51.71 -27.84
CA ALA A 218 -20.69 52.78 -28.67
C ALA A 218 -21.50 52.97 -29.96
N ILE A 219 -21.81 51.87 -30.66
CA ILE A 219 -22.63 51.90 -31.88
C ILE A 219 -24.02 52.46 -31.57
N ASN A 220 -24.65 52.04 -30.47
CA ASN A 220 -25.96 52.56 -30.07
C ASN A 220 -25.93 54.07 -29.80
N MET A 221 -24.85 54.59 -29.18
CA MET A 221 -24.68 56.03 -28.99
C MET A 221 -24.56 56.79 -30.31
N ASP A 222 -23.79 56.26 -31.27
CA ASP A 222 -23.63 56.85 -32.59
C ASP A 222 -24.94 56.84 -33.39
N CYS A 223 -25.67 55.71 -33.36
CA CYS A 223 -26.98 55.59 -33.99
C CYS A 223 -28.00 56.56 -33.36
N ASP A 224 -28.07 56.64 -32.04
CA ASP A 224 -28.95 57.58 -31.33
C ASP A 224 -28.63 59.03 -31.70
N PHE A 225 -27.35 59.38 -31.77
CA PHE A 225 -26.92 60.72 -32.20
C PHE A 225 -27.36 61.01 -33.63
N LEU A 226 -27.15 60.08 -34.57
CA LEU A 226 -27.56 60.25 -35.96
C LEU A 226 -29.06 60.39 -36.10
N VAL A 227 -29.85 59.53 -35.43
CA VAL A 227 -31.31 59.55 -35.49
C VAL A 227 -31.87 60.83 -34.87
N ARG A 228 -31.39 61.24 -33.70
CA ARG A 228 -31.85 62.46 -33.01
C ARG A 228 -31.54 63.74 -33.80
N ASN A 229 -30.46 63.75 -34.56
CA ASN A 229 -30.04 64.90 -35.37
C ASN A 229 -30.46 64.80 -36.83
N PHE A 230 -31.15 63.72 -37.24
CA PHE A 230 -31.48 63.48 -38.64
C PHE A 230 -32.35 64.61 -39.20
N ASP A 231 -33.45 64.94 -38.52
CA ASP A 231 -34.41 65.96 -38.98
C ASP A 231 -33.77 67.35 -39.06
N ALA A 232 -33.02 67.76 -38.03
CA ALA A 232 -32.32 69.05 -38.01
C ALA A 232 -31.25 69.14 -39.11
N ARG A 233 -30.54 68.04 -39.40
CA ARG A 233 -29.56 67.99 -40.50
C ARG A 233 -30.25 68.01 -41.87
N MET A 234 -31.39 67.33 -42.01
CA MET A 234 -32.18 67.37 -43.23
C MET A 234 -32.69 68.79 -43.50
N GLU A 235 -33.25 69.46 -42.50
CA GLU A 235 -33.71 70.84 -42.63
C GLU A 235 -32.57 71.81 -43.02
N ALA A 236 -31.43 71.73 -42.32
CA ALA A 236 -30.26 72.56 -42.66
C ALA A 236 -29.74 72.29 -44.08
N ARG A 237 -29.78 71.03 -44.53
CA ARG A 237 -29.38 70.65 -45.89
C ARG A 237 -30.37 71.15 -46.94
N ASP A 238 -31.66 71.11 -46.67
CA ASP A 238 -32.69 71.65 -47.56
C ASP A 238 -32.52 73.17 -47.71
N GLN A 239 -32.27 73.88 -46.62
CA GLN A 239 -31.96 75.32 -46.64
C GLN A 239 -30.67 75.62 -47.42
N GLU A 240 -29.63 74.80 -47.28
CA GLU A 240 -28.38 74.95 -48.04
C GLU A 240 -28.61 74.71 -49.54
N VAL A 241 -29.42 73.70 -49.90
CA VAL A 241 -29.80 73.41 -51.29
C VAL A 241 -30.59 74.57 -51.90
N GLU A 242 -31.57 75.12 -51.18
CA GLU A 242 -32.29 76.32 -51.62
C GLU A 242 -31.35 77.50 -51.83
N GLY A 243 -30.44 77.76 -50.88
CA GLY A 243 -29.43 78.82 -50.99
C GLY A 243 -28.49 78.65 -52.19
N LEU A 244 -28.09 77.41 -52.50
CA LEU A 244 -27.26 77.10 -53.68
C LEU A 244 -28.05 77.30 -54.99
N GLN A 245 -29.32 76.92 -55.04
CA GLN A 245 -30.19 77.17 -56.20
C GLN A 245 -30.37 78.67 -56.43
N GLU A 246 -30.57 79.42 -55.35
CA GLU A 246 -30.66 80.86 -55.37
C GLU A 246 -29.40 81.53 -55.90
N ALA A 247 -28.22 81.14 -55.41
CA ALA A 247 -26.94 81.66 -55.87
C ALA A 247 -26.69 81.34 -57.34
N LYS A 248 -27.05 80.12 -57.77
CA LYS A 248 -26.98 79.72 -59.18
C LYS A 248 -27.86 80.61 -60.06
N ALA A 249 -29.10 80.91 -59.65
CA ALA A 249 -30.00 81.77 -60.40
C ALA A 249 -29.50 83.23 -60.54
N VAL A 250 -28.81 83.74 -59.50
CA VAL A 250 -28.14 85.06 -59.58
C VAL A 250 -27.00 85.02 -60.60
N LEU A 251 -26.18 83.98 -60.58
CA LEU A 251 -25.02 83.84 -61.47
C LEU A 251 -25.40 83.51 -62.93
N SER A 252 -26.54 82.87 -63.18
CA SER A 252 -27.07 82.60 -64.54
C SER A 252 -27.75 83.80 -65.19
N GLY A 253 -27.91 84.92 -64.48
CA GLY A 253 -28.53 86.13 -65.00
C GLY A 253 -30.07 86.10 -65.00
N ASP A 254 -30.69 85.15 -64.29
CA ASP A 254 -32.15 84.99 -64.23
C ASP A 254 -32.85 85.95 -63.25
N ARG A 255 -32.10 86.73 -62.46
CA ARG A 255 -32.65 87.84 -61.65
C ARG A 255 -32.34 89.19 -62.31
N LYS A 256 -33.36 89.79 -62.94
CA LYS A 256 -33.50 91.26 -63.05
C LYS A 256 -34.47 91.75 -61.97
#